data_AF-A0A934EZJ9-F1
#
_entry.id   AF-A0A934EZJ9-F1
#
_cell.length_a   1.000
_cell.length_b   1.000
_cell.length_c   1.000
_cell.angle_alpha   90.00
_cell.angle_beta   90.00
_cell.angle_gamma   90.00
#
_symmetry.space_group_name_H-M   'P 1'
#
loop_
_entity.id
_entity.type
_entity.pdbx_description
1 polymer ?
#
loop_
_entity_poly.entity_id
_entity_poly.type
_entity_poly.pdbx_seq_one_letter_code
_entity_poly.pdbx_strand_id
1 'polypeptide(L)'
;MKRIRARTLMHNRVPHTSIEGKIEWLRKKGCQFPITRTELHTTYGHGFGDGMIREMARRGMLVLGEAWDGSLPRGACYGLEDNGITSRADFREKYLAGELEKMMGWRGFGKVMVQRVLVWAGLPVPDDGRRKVCMTLDINTFGAMDALIKQRGLRSREELVTRLVMEASKAGDQKTG
;
A
#
# COMPACT_ATOMS: atom_id res chain seq x y z
N MET A 1 61.98 -10.93 15.85
CA MET A 1 60.60 -11.12 15.37
C MET A 1 59.71 -10.01 15.92
N LYS A 2 59.30 -9.04 15.08
CA LYS A 2 58.46 -7.90 15.50
C LYS A 2 56.98 -8.28 15.36
N ARG A 3 56.25 -8.36 16.47
CA ARG A 3 54.78 -8.54 16.47
C ARG A 3 54.12 -7.18 16.16
N ILE A 4 53.57 -7.05 14.96
CA ILE A 4 52.70 -5.92 14.60
C ILE A 4 51.39 -6.12 15.36
N ARG A 5 51.11 -5.22 16.32
CA ARG A 5 49.80 -5.17 16.99
C ARG A 5 48.75 -4.77 15.94
N ALA A 6 47.80 -5.65 15.67
CA ALA A 6 46.60 -5.33 14.92
C ALA A 6 45.92 -4.12 15.57
N ARG A 7 45.98 -2.99 14.88
CA ARG A 7 45.30 -1.76 15.25
C ARG A 7 43.83 -2.01 14.94
N THR A 8 43.06 -2.45 15.93
CA THR A 8 41.62 -2.56 15.84
C THR A 8 41.07 -1.19 15.50
N LEU A 9 40.67 -1.00 14.24
CA LEU A 9 39.87 0.14 13.82
C LEU A 9 38.56 0.08 14.60
N MET A 10 38.47 0.87 15.67
CA MET A 10 37.22 1.15 16.36
C MET A 10 36.28 1.80 15.36
N HIS A 11 35.44 0.98 14.73
CA HIS A 11 34.23 1.49 14.11
C HIS A 11 33.36 1.99 15.27
N ASN A 12 33.29 3.31 15.42
CA ASN A 12 32.34 3.99 16.29
C ASN A 12 30.92 3.64 15.86
N ARG A 13 30.44 2.46 16.25
CA ARG A 13 29.01 2.14 16.28
C ARG A 13 28.45 2.81 17.51
N VAL A 14 28.12 4.09 17.37
CA VAL A 14 27.29 4.75 18.38
C VAL A 14 25.90 4.12 18.28
N PRO A 15 25.40 3.48 19.35
CA PRO A 15 24.05 2.96 19.38
C PRO A 15 23.11 4.16 19.58
N HIS A 16 22.81 4.89 18.50
CA HIS A 16 21.85 5.98 18.58
C HIS A 16 20.44 5.39 18.63
N THR A 17 20.04 4.89 19.80
CA THR A 17 18.68 4.38 20.07
C THR A 17 17.69 5.50 20.41
N SER A 18 18.15 6.71 20.74
CA SER A 18 17.30 7.87 20.99
C SER A 18 17.20 8.79 19.77
N ILE A 19 16.04 9.41 19.58
CA ILE A 19 15.81 10.37 18.48
C ILE A 19 16.72 11.59 18.58
N GLU A 20 16.94 12.14 19.78
CA GLU A 20 17.81 13.30 19.98
C GLU A 20 19.24 13.02 19.51
N GLY A 21 19.77 11.83 19.82
CA GLY A 21 21.11 11.43 19.38
C GLY A 21 21.22 11.33 17.85
N LYS A 22 20.15 10.88 17.17
CA LYS A 22 20.10 10.84 15.70
C LYS A 22 19.96 12.22 15.08
N ILE A 23 19.14 13.11 15.65
CA ILE A 23 19.01 14.50 15.20
C ILE A 23 20.36 15.24 15.35
N GLU A 24 21.02 15.10 16.49
CA GLU A 24 22.33 15.71 16.72
C GLU A 24 23.39 15.18 15.75
N TRP A 25 23.37 13.87 15.50
CA TRP A 25 24.23 13.25 14.49
C TRP A 25 23.98 13.80 13.08
N LEU A 26 22.71 13.96 12.67
CA LEU A 26 22.34 14.57 11.40
C LEU A 26 22.86 16.01 11.29
N ARG A 27 22.72 16.83 12.34
CA ARG A 27 23.28 18.19 12.39
C ARG A 27 24.80 18.20 12.24
N LYS A 28 25.51 17.31 12.95
CA LYS A 28 26.97 17.16 12.82
C LYS A 28 27.41 16.72 11.43
N LYS A 29 26.53 16.05 10.69
CA LYS A 29 26.71 15.67 9.28
C LYS A 29 26.29 16.77 8.30
N GLY A 30 25.92 17.96 8.77
CA GLY A 30 25.53 19.09 7.92
C GLY A 30 24.12 18.99 7.34
N CYS A 31 23.26 18.13 7.89
CA CYS A 31 21.86 18.04 7.48
C CYS A 31 21.14 19.36 7.74
N GLN A 32 20.50 19.89 6.70
CA GLN A 32 19.50 20.96 6.85
C GLN A 32 18.12 20.34 7.03
N PHE A 33 17.31 20.95 7.89
CA PHE A 33 15.93 20.54 8.14
C PHE A 33 14.96 21.61 7.62
N PRO A 34 13.74 21.22 7.17
CA PRO A 34 13.25 19.86 7.12
C PRO A 34 13.90 19.05 5.99
N ILE A 35 14.22 17.78 6.26
CA ILE A 35 14.78 16.86 5.27
C ILE A 35 13.67 16.02 4.66
N THR A 36 13.78 15.59 3.40
CA THR A 36 12.86 14.60 2.83
C THR A 36 13.24 13.19 3.28
N ARG A 37 12.29 12.26 3.24
CA ARG A 37 12.58 10.85 3.54
C ARG A 37 13.57 10.23 2.54
N THR A 38 13.49 10.60 1.26
CA THR A 38 14.41 10.16 0.23
C THR A 38 15.84 10.60 0.51
N GLU A 39 16.06 11.88 0.83
CA GLU A 39 17.38 12.39 1.21
C GLU A 39 17.89 11.73 2.49
N LEU A 40 17.02 11.51 3.48
CA LEU A 40 17.37 10.85 4.73
C LEU A 40 17.95 9.44 4.48
N HIS A 41 17.32 8.67 3.59
CA HIS A 41 17.78 7.31 3.27
C HIS A 41 18.98 7.27 2.33
N THR A 42 19.01 8.11 1.30
CA THR A 42 20.05 8.10 0.27
C THR A 42 21.37 8.74 0.76
N THR A 43 21.29 9.82 1.53
CA THR A 43 22.47 10.60 1.95
C THR A 43 22.99 10.14 3.31
N TYR A 44 22.10 9.80 4.24
CA TYR A 44 22.46 9.50 5.63
C TYR A 44 22.33 8.01 6.00
N GLY A 45 21.85 7.18 5.05
CA GLY A 45 21.82 5.73 5.15
C GLY A 45 20.66 5.16 5.97
N HIS A 46 20.72 3.85 6.22
CA HIS A 46 19.69 3.11 6.95
C HIS A 46 19.92 3.18 8.48
N GLY A 47 18.84 3.18 9.26
CA GLY A 47 18.91 3.23 10.73
C GLY A 47 17.93 4.20 11.41
N PHE A 48 16.93 4.68 10.69
CA PHE A 48 15.81 5.45 11.21
C PHE A 48 14.58 4.53 11.25
N GLY A 49 14.26 4.01 12.44
CA GLY A 49 13.07 3.18 12.62
C GLY A 49 11.78 3.99 12.48
N ASP A 50 10.66 3.31 12.22
CA ASP A 50 9.33 3.91 12.02
C ASP A 50 8.96 4.95 13.10
N GLY A 51 9.20 4.63 14.37
CA GLY A 51 8.89 5.53 15.49
C GLY A 51 9.68 6.83 15.41
N MET A 52 10.93 6.76 14.95
CA MET A 52 11.80 7.91 14.79
C MET A 52 11.41 8.78 13.60
N ILE A 53 11.07 8.17 12.47
CA ILE A 53 10.55 8.88 11.28
C ILE A 53 9.29 9.67 11.66
N ARG A 54 8.33 9.05 12.34
CA ARG A 54 7.10 9.72 12.77
C ARG A 54 7.37 10.87 13.70
N GLU A 55 8.25 10.68 14.68
CA GLU A 55 8.58 11.71 15.64
C GLU A 55 9.36 12.87 14.98
N MET A 56 10.26 12.59 14.02
CA MET A 56 10.92 13.63 13.22
C MET A 56 9.92 14.41 12.36
N ALA A 57 8.94 13.73 11.76
CA ALA A 57 7.88 14.38 10.99
C ALA A 57 6.98 15.24 11.89
N ARG A 58 6.59 14.73 13.06
CA ARG A 58 5.80 15.46 14.07
C ARG A 58 6.51 16.73 14.54
N ARG A 59 7.84 16.72 14.58
CA ARG A 59 8.68 17.88 14.96
C ARG A 59 8.97 18.84 13.80
N GLY A 60 8.38 18.61 12.62
CA GLY A 60 8.65 19.42 11.42
C GLY A 60 10.09 19.29 10.91
N MET A 61 10.81 18.22 11.28
CA MET A 61 12.17 17.96 10.83
C MET A 61 12.21 17.05 9.61
N LEU A 62 11.15 16.28 9.36
CA LEU A 62 11.03 15.39 8.21
C LEU A 62 9.80 15.79 7.40
N VAL A 63 9.98 16.07 6.11
CA VAL A 63 8.87 16.21 5.16
C VAL A 63 8.44 14.80 4.74
N LEU A 64 7.19 14.47 5.02
CA LEU A 64 6.55 13.25 4.53
C LEU A 64 5.73 13.57 3.28
N GLY A 65 5.75 12.66 2.30
CA GLY A 65 4.86 12.74 1.15
C GLY A 65 3.39 12.54 1.54
N GLU A 66 2.48 12.90 0.65
CA GLU A 66 1.02 12.80 0.89
C GLU A 66 0.55 11.39 1.26
N ALA A 67 1.29 10.35 0.84
CA ALA A 67 0.97 8.96 1.15
C ALA A 67 0.96 8.66 2.67
N TRP A 68 1.54 9.52 3.51
CA TRP A 68 1.59 9.38 4.96
C TRP A 68 0.46 10.08 5.72
N ASP A 69 -0.58 10.58 5.04
CA ASP A 69 -1.77 11.19 5.65
C ASP A 69 -2.66 10.20 6.44
N GLY A 70 -2.30 8.91 6.43
CA GLY A 70 -3.00 7.83 7.12
C GLY A 70 -4.02 7.07 6.27
N SER A 71 -4.25 7.49 5.02
CA SER A 71 -5.18 6.83 4.09
C SER A 71 -4.62 5.54 3.49
N LEU A 72 -3.29 5.37 3.49
CA LEU A 72 -2.61 4.20 2.97
C LEU A 72 -1.93 3.37 4.07
N PRO A 73 -1.89 2.03 3.92
CA PRO A 73 -1.10 1.19 4.81
C PRO A 73 0.40 1.44 4.59
N ARG A 74 1.20 1.26 5.64
CA ARG A 74 2.66 1.53 5.62
C ARG A 74 3.39 0.98 4.40
N GLY A 75 3.10 -0.26 4.00
CA GLY A 75 3.74 -0.90 2.84
C GLY A 75 3.53 -0.12 1.53
N ALA A 76 2.37 0.53 1.36
CA ALA A 76 2.11 1.41 0.22
C ALA A 76 2.94 2.69 0.30
N CYS A 77 2.97 3.36 1.46
CA CYS A 77 3.77 4.57 1.65
C CYS A 77 5.24 4.31 1.32
N TYR A 78 5.77 3.20 1.84
CA TYR A 78 7.13 2.76 1.56
C TYR A 78 7.40 2.53 0.08
N GLY A 79 6.57 1.73 -0.60
CA GLY A 79 6.78 1.47 -2.02
C GLY A 79 6.60 2.70 -2.91
N LEU A 80 5.73 3.65 -2.54
CA LEU A 80 5.59 4.91 -3.26
C LEU A 80 6.87 5.76 -3.14
N GLU A 81 7.37 5.96 -1.92
CA GLU A 81 8.58 6.77 -1.69
C GLU A 81 9.84 6.14 -2.29
N ASP A 82 9.99 4.81 -2.23
CA ASP A 82 11.12 4.09 -2.84
C ASP A 82 11.14 4.27 -4.37
N ASN A 83 9.99 4.57 -4.98
CA ASN A 83 9.86 4.90 -6.41
C ASN A 83 9.76 6.42 -6.66
N GLY A 84 10.16 7.23 -5.67
CA GLY A 84 10.22 8.68 -5.78
C GLY A 84 8.85 9.35 -5.91
N ILE A 85 7.77 8.72 -5.43
CA ILE A 85 6.42 9.27 -5.48
C ILE A 85 6.10 10.01 -4.18
N THR A 86 5.88 11.31 -4.27
CA THR A 86 5.68 12.17 -3.09
C THR A 86 4.27 12.76 -2.96
N SER A 87 3.46 12.74 -4.03
CA SER A 87 2.10 13.28 -4.05
C SER A 87 1.15 12.44 -4.89
N ARG A 88 -0.17 12.64 -4.73
CA ARG A 88 -1.17 12.02 -5.61
C ARG A 88 -1.03 12.48 -7.05
N ALA A 89 -0.69 13.74 -7.27
CA ALA A 89 -0.52 14.31 -8.60
C ALA A 89 0.66 13.65 -9.34
N ASP A 90 1.80 13.53 -8.66
CA ASP A 90 2.99 12.85 -9.17
C ASP A 90 2.70 11.36 -9.47
N PHE A 91 1.97 10.67 -8.58
CA PHE A 91 1.52 9.31 -8.87
C PHE A 91 0.67 9.24 -10.15
N ARG A 92 -0.32 10.13 -10.32
CA ARG A 92 -1.19 10.14 -11.49
C ARG A 92 -0.41 10.37 -12.78
N GLU A 93 0.51 11.32 -12.78
CA GLU A 93 1.35 11.64 -13.93
C GLU A 93 2.17 10.43 -14.37
N LYS A 94 2.94 9.84 -13.44
CA LYS A 94 3.75 8.63 -13.71
C LYS A 94 2.91 7.43 -14.12
N TYR A 95 1.73 7.26 -13.51
CA TYR A 95 0.82 6.17 -13.86
C TYR A 95 0.29 6.31 -15.29
N LEU A 96 -0.18 7.52 -15.67
CA LEU A 96 -0.71 7.79 -17.01
C LEU A 96 0.37 7.77 -18.09
N ALA A 97 1.62 8.09 -17.73
CA ALA A 97 2.78 7.94 -18.60
C ALA A 97 3.24 6.48 -18.79
N GLY A 98 2.66 5.51 -18.07
CA GLY A 98 3.04 4.10 -18.14
C GLY A 98 4.34 3.77 -17.37
N GLU A 99 4.87 4.69 -16.57
CA GLU A 99 6.14 4.47 -15.85
C GLU A 99 5.98 3.49 -14.68
N LEU A 100 4.74 3.20 -14.28
CA LEU A 100 4.40 2.38 -13.10
C LEU A 100 3.89 0.97 -13.44
N GLU A 101 4.08 0.48 -14.67
CA GLU A 101 3.59 -0.84 -15.13
C GLU A 101 4.01 -2.02 -14.23
N LYS A 102 5.15 -1.90 -13.54
CA LYS A 102 5.70 -2.96 -12.68
C LYS A 102 5.30 -2.85 -11.21
N MET A 103 4.29 -2.04 -10.88
CA MET A 103 3.84 -1.84 -9.50
C MET A 103 3.54 -3.13 -8.73
N MET A 104 2.99 -4.16 -9.37
CA MET A 104 2.74 -5.45 -8.71
C MET A 104 4.02 -6.19 -8.27
N GLY A 105 5.19 -5.81 -8.80
CA GLY A 105 6.49 -6.35 -8.39
C GLY A 105 7.12 -5.60 -7.22
N TRP A 106 6.54 -4.48 -6.79
CA TRP A 106 7.08 -3.71 -5.68
C TRP A 106 6.88 -4.45 -4.36
N ARG A 107 7.84 -4.32 -3.45
CA ARG A 107 7.77 -4.95 -2.13
C ARG A 107 6.50 -4.46 -1.40
N GLY A 108 5.62 -5.39 -1.04
CA GLY A 108 4.37 -5.07 -0.36
C GLY A 108 3.21 -4.65 -1.27
N PHE A 109 3.40 -4.64 -2.59
CA PHE A 109 2.36 -4.32 -3.57
C PHE A 109 1.77 -5.58 -4.19
N GLY A 110 0.77 -6.15 -3.53
CA GLY A 110 -0.15 -7.09 -4.17
C GLY A 110 -1.25 -6.36 -4.94
N LYS A 111 -2.08 -7.12 -5.67
CA LYS A 111 -3.23 -6.61 -6.42
C LYS A 111 -4.13 -5.67 -5.58
N VAL A 112 -4.50 -6.07 -4.38
CA VAL A 112 -5.32 -5.24 -3.46
C VAL A 112 -4.61 -3.94 -3.09
N MET A 113 -3.28 -3.97 -2.94
CA MET A 113 -2.51 -2.76 -2.63
C MET A 113 -2.49 -1.80 -3.80
N VAL A 114 -2.24 -2.30 -5.01
CA VAL A 114 -2.31 -1.52 -6.25
C VAL A 114 -3.66 -0.83 -6.37
N GLN A 115 -4.76 -1.56 -6.18
CA GLN A 115 -6.11 -0.98 -6.22
C GLN A 115 -6.30 0.12 -5.18
N ARG A 116 -5.84 -0.09 -3.94
CA ARG A 116 -5.92 0.94 -2.88
C ARG A 116 -5.15 2.20 -3.25
N VAL A 117 -3.97 2.07 -3.84
CA VAL A 117 -3.15 3.20 -4.29
C VAL A 117 -3.82 3.92 -5.47
N LEU A 118 -4.43 3.20 -6.41
CA LEU A 118 -5.21 3.79 -7.49
C LEU A 118 -6.39 4.60 -6.95
N VAL A 119 -7.16 4.05 -6.01
CA VAL A 119 -8.26 4.78 -5.33
C VAL A 119 -7.73 6.00 -4.60
N TRP A 120 -6.62 5.86 -3.85
CA TRP A 120 -5.99 6.97 -3.13
C TRP A 120 -5.58 8.12 -4.06
N ALA A 121 -5.12 7.80 -5.26
CA ALA A 121 -4.76 8.78 -6.28
C ALA A 121 -5.96 9.33 -7.08
N GLY A 122 -7.18 8.83 -6.83
CA GLY A 122 -8.38 9.21 -7.59
C GLY A 122 -8.43 8.61 -9.00
N LEU A 123 -7.72 7.52 -9.24
CA LEU A 123 -7.68 6.83 -10.53
C LEU A 123 -8.71 5.69 -10.58
N PRO A 124 -9.25 5.39 -11.78
CA PRO A 124 -10.12 4.25 -11.95
C PRO A 124 -9.35 2.97 -11.60
N VAL A 125 -9.99 2.10 -10.82
CA VAL A 125 -9.48 0.76 -10.57
C VAL A 125 -9.91 -0.11 -11.74
N PRO A 126 -8.99 -0.75 -12.49
CA PRO A 126 -9.35 -1.72 -13.51
C PRO A 126 -10.28 -2.75 -12.88
N ASP A 127 -11.45 -2.95 -13.47
CA ASP A 127 -12.45 -3.85 -12.92
C ASP A 127 -11.99 -5.28 -13.16
N ASP A 128 -11.17 -5.79 -12.26
CA ASP A 128 -10.79 -7.18 -12.31
C ASP A 128 -11.96 -8.01 -11.79
N GLY A 129 -12.87 -8.39 -12.70
CA GLY A 129 -14.15 -9.10 -12.54
C GLY A 129 -14.13 -10.38 -11.69
N ARG A 130 -13.59 -10.30 -10.48
CA ARG A 130 -13.35 -11.34 -9.48
C ARG A 130 -13.65 -10.81 -8.09
N ARG A 131 -14.51 -9.79 -7.94
CA ARG A 131 -15.10 -9.48 -6.63
C ARG A 131 -15.99 -10.66 -6.24
N LYS A 132 -15.43 -11.61 -5.49
CA LYS A 132 -16.21 -12.67 -4.86
C LYS A 132 -17.01 -12.04 -3.72
N VAL A 133 -18.31 -11.91 -3.94
CA VAL A 133 -19.26 -11.56 -2.89
C VAL A 133 -19.63 -12.85 -2.19
N CYS A 134 -19.26 -12.97 -0.91
CA CYS A 134 -19.72 -14.07 -0.06
C CYS A 134 -21.00 -13.63 0.64
N MET A 135 -22.03 -14.48 0.59
CA MET A 135 -23.27 -14.30 1.35
C MET A 135 -23.52 -15.54 2.19
N THR A 136 -23.98 -15.33 3.42
CA THR A 136 -24.41 -16.41 4.31
C THR A 136 -25.91 -16.55 4.19
N LEU A 137 -26.38 -17.74 3.83
CA LEU A 137 -27.80 -18.09 3.76
C LEU A 137 -28.09 -19.16 4.81
N ASP A 138 -29.33 -19.24 5.28
CA ASP A 138 -29.76 -20.31 6.16
C ASP A 138 -29.86 -21.65 5.40
N ILE A 139 -29.85 -22.76 6.16
CA ILE A 139 -29.83 -24.11 5.58
C ILE A 139 -31.08 -24.44 4.75
N ASN A 140 -32.24 -23.87 5.09
CA ASN A 140 -33.47 -24.09 4.34
C ASN A 140 -33.40 -23.39 2.98
N THR A 141 -32.85 -22.17 2.94
CA THR A 141 -32.60 -21.44 1.70
C THR A 141 -31.62 -22.20 0.79
N PHE A 142 -30.58 -22.83 1.34
CA PHE A 142 -29.68 -23.69 0.55
C PHE A 142 -30.42 -24.89 -0.06
N GLY A 143 -31.28 -25.57 0.72
CA GLY A 143 -32.08 -26.68 0.23
C GLY A 143 -33.03 -26.27 -0.90
N ALA A 144 -33.67 -25.11 -0.78
CA ALA A 144 -34.54 -24.56 -1.83
C ALA A 144 -33.75 -24.22 -3.11
N MET A 145 -32.54 -23.68 -2.99
CA MET A 145 -31.67 -23.39 -4.14
C MET A 145 -31.27 -24.67 -4.89
N ASP A 146 -30.94 -25.75 -4.18
CA ASP A 146 -30.57 -27.02 -4.81
C ASP A 146 -31.76 -27.66 -5.55
N ALA A 147 -32.97 -27.54 -5.00
CA ALA A 147 -34.19 -27.99 -5.68
C ALA A 147 -34.44 -27.19 -6.98
N LEU A 148 -34.26 -25.87 -6.93
CA LEU A 148 -34.39 -24.99 -8.10
C LEU A 148 -33.34 -25.30 -9.17
N ILE A 149 -32.10 -25.60 -8.79
CA ILE A 149 -31.03 -26.00 -9.71
C ILE A 149 -31.42 -27.27 -10.46
N LYS A 150 -31.92 -28.29 -9.75
CA LYS A 150 -32.39 -29.54 -10.36
C LYS A 150 -33.59 -29.30 -11.29
N GLN A 151 -34.58 -28.54 -10.84
CA GLN A 151 -35.78 -28.24 -11.61
C GLN A 151 -35.47 -27.46 -12.91
N ARG A 152 -34.53 -26.50 -12.85
CA ARG A 152 -34.16 -25.63 -13.97
C ARG A 152 -32.99 -26.17 -14.80
N GLY A 153 -32.43 -27.33 -14.45
CA GLY A 153 -31.30 -27.94 -15.15
C GLY A 153 -30.01 -27.09 -15.13
N LEU A 154 -29.75 -26.39 -14.02
CA LEU A 154 -28.58 -25.52 -13.87
C LEU A 154 -27.35 -26.30 -13.41
N ARG A 155 -26.15 -25.80 -13.72
CA ARG A 155 -24.88 -26.48 -13.45
C ARG A 155 -24.31 -26.17 -12.06
N SER A 156 -24.68 -25.04 -11.47
CA SER A 156 -24.18 -24.63 -10.15
C SER A 156 -25.10 -23.63 -9.44
N ARG A 157 -24.86 -23.45 -8.13
CA ARG A 157 -25.50 -22.39 -7.33
C ARG A 157 -25.11 -21.00 -7.80
N GLU A 158 -23.86 -20.82 -8.26
CA GLU A 158 -23.38 -19.55 -8.82
C GLU A 158 -24.18 -19.18 -10.09
N GLU A 159 -24.46 -20.17 -10.95
CA GLU A 159 -25.29 -19.96 -12.14
C GLU A 159 -26.72 -19.55 -11.77
N LEU A 160 -27.32 -20.20 -10.76
CA LEU A 160 -28.64 -19.83 -10.24
C LEU A 160 -28.66 -18.39 -9.73
N VAL A 161 -27.74 -18.02 -8.85
CA VAL A 161 -27.66 -16.66 -8.27
C VAL A 161 -27.47 -15.62 -9.36
N THR A 162 -26.59 -15.89 -10.34
CA THR A 162 -26.36 -14.98 -11.46
C THR A 162 -27.65 -14.73 -12.25
N ARG A 163 -28.42 -15.77 -12.57
CA ARG A 163 -29.69 -15.62 -13.29
C ARG A 163 -30.72 -14.84 -12.46
N LEU A 164 -30.85 -15.13 -11.17
CA LEU A 164 -31.79 -14.43 -10.28
C LEU A 164 -31.47 -12.94 -10.17
N VAL A 165 -30.19 -12.59 -10.05
CA VAL A 165 -29.76 -11.18 -10.04
C VAL A 165 -30.09 -10.51 -11.37
N MET A 166 -29.81 -11.16 -12.51
CA MET A 166 -30.15 -10.62 -13.83
C MET A 166 -31.66 -10.45 -14.05
N GLU A 167 -32.48 -11.40 -13.58
CA GLU A 167 -33.95 -11.33 -13.63
C GLU A 167 -34.45 -10.16 -12.77
N ALA A 168 -33.92 -10.00 -11.55
CA ALA A 168 -34.28 -8.90 -10.66
C ALA A 168 -33.91 -7.52 -11.22
N SER A 169 -32.72 -7.38 -11.82
CA SER A 169 -32.30 -6.12 -12.46
C SER A 169 -33.22 -5.73 -13.62
N LYS A 170 -33.58 -6.69 -14.49
CA LYS A 170 -34.49 -6.45 -15.62
C LYS A 170 -35.90 -6.06 -15.18
N ALA A 171 -36.38 -6.63 -14.07
CA ALA A 171 -37.69 -6.29 -13.50
C ALA A 171 -37.71 -4.90 -12.84
N GLY A 172 -36.56 -4.41 -12.37
CA GLY A 172 -36.40 -3.05 -11.85
C GLY A 172 -36.50 -1.98 -12.94
N ASP A 173 -35.93 -2.24 -14.12
CA ASP A 173 -35.90 -1.29 -15.24
C ASP A 173 -37.29 -1.05 -15.88
N GLN A 174 -38.25 -1.96 -15.69
CA GLN A 174 -39.61 -1.84 -16.24
C GLN A 174 -40.56 -1.01 -15.37
N LYS A 175 -40.15 -0.58 -14.16
CA LYS A 175 -41.01 0.22 -13.26
C LYS A 175 -40.71 1.72 -13.29
N THR A 176 -39.76 2.17 -14.11
CA THR A 176 -39.37 3.59 -14.26
C THR A 176 -39.56 4.14 -15.67
N GLY A 177 -40.32 3.44 -16.53
CA GLY A 177 -40.70 3.91 -17.88
C GLY A 177 -42.15 4.33 -17.96
#